data_AF-A0A1V2QQB0-F1
#
_entry.id   AF-A0A1V2QQB0-F1
#
_cell.length_a   1.000
_cell.length_b   1.000
_cell.length_c   1.000
_cell.angle_alpha   90.00
_cell.angle_beta   90.00
_cell.angle_gamma   90.00
#
_symmetry.space_group_name_H-M   'P 1'
#
loop_
_entity.id
_entity.type
_entity.pdbx_description
1 polymer ?
#
loop_
_entity_poly.entity_id
_entity_poly.type
_entity_poly.pdbx_seq_one_letter_code
_entity_poly.pdbx_strand_id
1 'polypeptide(L)'
;MASVGEIKLALEQSCEFLRDAYRSVREAQNALDEAVDILVAASADHHESLVPAGFVKAGEGFADELELIVGSLELVQRLAVEL
;
A
#
# COMPACT_ATOMS: atom_id res chain seq x y z
N MET A 1 10.49 -27.53 16.92
CA MET A 1 9.39 -27.65 15.95
C MET A 1 8.31 -26.70 16.42
N ALA A 2 7.78 -25.85 15.54
CA ALA A 2 6.65 -24.99 15.91
C ALA A 2 5.39 -25.85 16.03
N SER A 3 4.62 -25.61 17.09
CA SER A 3 3.28 -26.16 17.29
C SER A 3 2.28 -25.47 16.36
N VAL A 4 1.15 -26.14 16.11
CA VAL A 4 0.04 -25.56 15.33
C VAL A 4 -0.45 -24.24 15.94
N GLY A 5 -0.46 -24.13 17.28
CA GLY A 5 -0.82 -22.91 17.99
C GLY A 5 0.14 -21.74 17.73
N GLU A 6 1.45 -22.02 17.69
CA GLU A 6 2.46 -21.00 17.36
C GLU A 6 2.34 -20.54 15.89
N ILE A 7 2.03 -21.46 14.97
CA ILE A 7 1.81 -21.12 13.56
C ILE A 7 0.55 -20.24 13.42
N LYS A 8 -0.54 -20.58 14.11
CA LYS A 8 -1.78 -19.79 14.07
C LYS A 8 -1.56 -18.37 14.59
N LEU A 9 -0.86 -18.22 15.72
CA LEU A 9 -0.52 -16.92 16.28
C LEU A 9 0.33 -16.09 15.29
N ALA A 10 1.31 -16.70 14.63
CA ALA A 10 2.13 -16.02 13.64
C ALA A 10 1.33 -15.55 12.41
N LEU A 11 0.32 -16.32 11.98
CA LEU A 11 -0.58 -15.92 10.89
C LEU A 11 -1.51 -14.77 11.29
N GLU A 12 -2.02 -14.78 12.52
CA GLU A 12 -2.83 -13.68 13.07
C GLU A 12 -2.00 -12.38 13.11
N GLN A 13 -0.76 -12.44 13.61
CA GLN A 13 0.17 -11.30 13.60
C GLN A 13 0.48 -10.82 12.18
N SER A 14 0.68 -11.76 11.25
CA SER A 14 0.92 -11.44 9.84
C SER A 14 -0.27 -10.71 9.21
N CYS A 15 -1.51 -11.08 9.56
CA CYS A 15 -2.70 -10.35 9.12
C CYS A 15 -2.73 -8.91 9.65
N GLU A 16 -2.32 -8.68 10.89
CA GLU A 16 -2.24 -7.34 11.46
C GLU A 16 -1.20 -6.50 10.72
N PHE A 17 0.01 -7.03 10.50
CA PHE A 17 1.05 -6.33 9.74
C PHE A 17 0.61 -6.00 8.32
N LEU A 18 -0.09 -6.91 7.63
CA LEU A 18 -0.59 -6.66 6.29
C LEU A 18 -1.68 -5.58 6.27
N ARG A 19 -2.55 -5.53 7.28
CA ARG A 19 -3.56 -4.45 7.41
C ARG A 19 -2.90 -3.10 7.68
N ASP A 20 -1.87 -3.06 8.51
CA ASP A 20 -1.13 -1.84 8.79
C ASP A 20 -0.30 -1.36 7.59
N ALA A 21 0.30 -2.31 6.85
CA ALA A 21 0.98 -2.01 5.59
C ALA A 21 -0.01 -1.44 4.56
N TYR A 22 -1.19 -2.05 4.40
CA TYR A 22 -2.23 -1.54 3.52
C TYR A 22 -2.62 -0.09 3.88
N ARG A 23 -2.84 0.18 5.17
CA ARG A 23 -3.18 1.53 5.64
C ARG A 23 -2.07 2.53 5.32
N SER A 24 -0.82 2.19 5.65
CA SER A 24 0.33 3.05 5.40
C SER A 24 0.53 3.36 3.91
N VAL A 25 0.41 2.35 3.05
CA VAL A 25 0.53 2.51 1.59
C VAL A 25 -0.60 3.38 1.06
N ARG A 26 -1.83 3.20 1.56
CA ARG A 26 -2.96 4.03 1.14
C ARG A 26 -2.83 5.49 1.60
N GLU A 27 -2.32 5.72 2.80
CA GLU A 27 -2.01 7.06 3.29
C GLU A 27 -0.92 7.74 2.45
N ALA A 28 0.14 7.01 2.09
CA ALA A 28 1.20 7.51 1.22
C ALA A 28 0.69 7.82 -0.19
N GLN A 29 -0.20 7.00 -0.76
CA GLN A 29 -0.87 7.27 -2.03
C GLN A 29 -1.66 8.57 -1.95
N ASN A 30 -2.52 8.74 -0.94
CA ASN A 30 -3.32 9.95 -0.79
C ASN A 30 -2.45 11.20 -0.65
N ALA A 31 -1.34 11.12 0.09
CA ALA A 31 -0.41 12.23 0.26
C ALA A 31 0.32 12.58 -1.05
N LEU A 32 0.65 11.56 -1.86
CA LEU A 32 1.22 11.78 -3.19
C LEU A 32 0.21 12.45 -4.12
N ASP A 33 -1.04 11.96 -4.14
CA ASP A 33 -2.11 12.53 -4.95
C ASP A 33 -2.35 14.01 -4.59
N GLU A 34 -2.41 14.34 -3.30
CA GLU A 34 -2.52 15.72 -2.81
C GLU A 34 -1.33 16.58 -3.27
N ALA A 35 -0.10 16.06 -3.16
CA ALA A 35 1.08 16.79 -3.60
C ALA A 35 1.08 17.04 -5.11
N VAL A 36 0.63 16.06 -5.91
CA VAL A 36 0.47 16.22 -7.37
C VAL A 36 -0.59 17.28 -7.67
N ASP A 37 -1.74 17.26 -7.00
CA ASP A 37 -2.81 18.24 -7.21
C ASP A 37 -2.35 19.67 -6.89
N ILE A 38 -1.60 19.87 -5.80
CA ILE A 38 -1.01 21.17 -5.45
C ILE A 38 -0.04 21.64 -6.54
N LEU A 39 0.82 20.75 -7.05
CA LEU A 39 1.79 21.08 -8.08
C LEU A 39 1.13 21.35 -9.43
N VAL A 40 0.08 20.61 -9.79
CA VAL A 40 -0.73 20.86 -10.99
C VAL A 40 -1.40 22.23 -10.89
N ALA A 41 -2.01 22.55 -9.75
CA ALA A 41 -2.63 23.85 -9.52
C ALA A 41 -1.60 24.99 -9.61
N ALA A 42 -0.42 24.83 -9.01
CA ALA A 42 0.65 25.81 -9.10
C ALA A 42 1.18 25.95 -10.54
N SER A 43 1.23 24.86 -11.31
CA SER A 43 1.68 24.87 -12.71
C SER A 43 0.77 25.67 -13.64
N ALA A 44 -0.49 25.92 -13.26
CA ALA A 44 -1.43 26.69 -14.08
C ALA A 44 -0.94 28.13 -14.35
N ASP A 45 -0.13 28.69 -13.45
CA ASP A 45 0.46 30.02 -13.57
C ASP A 45 1.88 30.00 -14.19
N HIS A 46 2.34 28.83 -14.64
CA HIS A 46 3.67 28.63 -15.23
C HIS A 46 3.60 28.09 -16.67
N HIS A 47 4.64 28.37 -17.47
CA HIS A 47 4.80 27.83 -18.81
C HIS A 47 5.00 26.30 -18.78
N GLU A 48 5.72 25.79 -17.78
CA GLU A 48 6.13 24.40 -17.69
C GLU A 48 5.41 23.69 -16.53
N SER A 49 5.25 22.37 -16.67
CA SER A 49 4.73 21.54 -15.58
C SER A 49 5.74 21.49 -14.43
N LEU A 50 5.27 21.79 -13.23
CA LEU A 50 6.03 21.64 -11.99
C LEU A 50 5.93 20.23 -11.40
N VAL A 51 5.12 19.34 -11.98
CA VAL A 51 4.94 17.97 -11.48
C VAL A 51 6.16 17.12 -11.86
N PRO A 52 6.93 16.62 -10.88
CA PRO A 52 8.07 15.75 -11.17
C PRO A 52 7.62 14.44 -11.82
N ALA A 53 8.31 13.98 -12.85
CA ALA A 53 8.03 12.68 -13.48
C ALA A 53 8.09 11.50 -12.49
N GLY A 54 8.92 11.62 -11.45
CA GLY A 54 9.00 10.63 -10.38
C GLY A 54 7.71 10.50 -9.58
N PHE A 55 6.91 11.56 -9.45
CA PHE A 55 5.63 11.52 -8.74
C PHE A 55 4.58 10.78 -9.56
N VAL A 56 4.53 11.02 -10.86
CA VAL A 56 3.65 10.27 -11.78
C VAL A 56 3.97 8.78 -11.73
N LYS A 57 5.27 8.44 -11.83
CA LYS A 57 5.73 7.05 -11.77
C LYS A 57 5.44 6.39 -10.41
N ALA A 58 5.57 7.12 -9.32
CA ALA A 58 5.22 6.60 -7.99
C ALA A 58 3.71 6.35 -7.86
N GLY A 59 2.88 7.23 -8.43
CA GLY A 59 1.42 7.07 -8.48
C GLY A 59 0.99 5.78 -9.17
N GLU A 60 1.64 5.44 -10.28
CA GLU A 60 1.40 4.20 -11.03
C GLU A 60 1.73 2.94 -10.20
N GLY A 61 2.76 2.98 -9.36
CA GLY A 61 3.22 1.83 -8.57
C GLY A 61 2.32 1.45 -7.39
N PHE A 62 1.55 2.40 -6.85
CA PHE A 62 0.71 2.15 -5.68
C PHE A 62 -0.39 1.11 -5.93
N ALA A 63 -0.92 1.02 -7.16
CA ALA A 63 -1.94 0.03 -7.50
C ALA A 63 -1.39 -1.39 -7.35
N ASP A 64 -0.20 -1.65 -7.89
CA ASP A 64 0.48 -2.95 -7.83
C ASP A 64 0.83 -3.33 -6.38
N GLU A 65 1.30 -2.35 -5.59
CA GLU A 65 1.64 -2.57 -4.17
C GLU A 65 0.40 -2.92 -3.33
N LEU A 66 -0.71 -2.21 -3.53
CA LEU A 66 -1.96 -2.48 -2.83
C LEU A 66 -2.54 -3.85 -3.22
N GLU A 67 -2.49 -4.21 -4.51
CA GLU A 67 -2.92 -5.54 -4.98
C GLU A 67 -2.09 -6.66 -4.33
N LEU A 68 -0.77 -6.50 -4.28
CA LEU A 68 0.12 -7.46 -3.63
C LEU A 68 -0.22 -7.66 -2.14
N ILE A 69 -0.49 -6.57 -1.41
CA ILE A 69 -0.84 -6.63 0.01
C ILE A 69 -2.19 -7.32 0.21
N VAL A 70 -3.20 -6.97 -0.60
CA VAL A 70 -4.54 -7.58 -0.51
C VAL A 70 -4.47 -9.07 -0.83
N GLY A 71 -3.80 -9.47 -1.90
CA GLY A 71 -3.63 -10.89 -2.25
C GLY A 71 -2.87 -11.67 -1.18
N SER A 72 -1.86 -11.06 -0.56
CA SER A 72 -1.15 -11.65 0.57
C SER A 72 -2.04 -11.82 1.80
N LEU A 73 -2.88 -10.84 2.10
CA LEU A 73 -3.82 -10.88 3.22
C LEU A 73 -4.86 -11.99 3.04
N GLU A 74 -5.43 -12.13 1.84
CA GLU A 74 -6.37 -13.21 1.51
C GLU A 74 -5.73 -14.60 1.69
N LEU A 75 -4.48 -14.76 1.24
CA LEU A 75 -3.75 -16.01 1.37
C LEU A 75 -3.50 -16.37 2.84
N VAL A 76 -3.03 -15.43 3.65
CA VAL A 76 -2.75 -15.64 5.07
C VAL A 76 -4.03 -15.95 5.84
N GLN A 77 -5.13 -15.23 5.55
CA GLN A 77 -6.43 -15.47 6.17
C GLN A 77 -6.97 -16.87 5.85
N ARG A 78 -6.84 -17.32 4.60
CA ARG A 78 -7.23 -18.69 4.22
C ARG A 78 -6.41 -19.73 4.98
N LEU A 79 -5.09 -19.54 5.05
CA LEU A 79 -4.21 -20.45 5.77
C LEU A 79 -4.54 -20.54 7.27
N ALA A 80 -4.92 -19.43 7.89
CA ALA A 80 -5.30 -19.37 9.31
C ALA A 80 -6.62 -20.10 9.62
N VAL A 81 -7.50 -20.27 8.63
CA VAL A 81 -8.76 -21.01 8.75
C VAL A 81 -8.56 -22.52 8.51
N GLU A 82 -7.58 -22.88 7.68
CA GLU A 82 -7.29 -24.28 7.33
C GLU A 82 -6.45 -25.03 8.39
N LEU A 83 -5.85 -24.31 9.35
CA LEU A 83 -5.04 -24.85 10.47
C LEU A 83 -5.84 -25.08 11.75
#